data_AF-A0A6V2UI38-F1
#
_entry.id   AF-A0A6V2UI38-F1
#
_cell.length_a   1.000
_cell.length_b   1.000
_cell.length_c   1.000
_cell.angle_alpha   90.00
_cell.angle_beta   90.00
_cell.angle_gamma   90.00
#
_symmetry.space_group_name_H-M   'P 1'
#
loop_
_entity.id
_entity.type
_entity.pdbx_description
1 polymer ?
#
loop_
_entity_poly.entity_id
_entity_poly.type
_entity_poly.pdbx_seq_one_letter_code
_entity_poly.pdbx_strand_id
1 'polypeptide(L)'
;MRRSPPVPPPAASPLSPSDFIDARTALLAVVCSLLVLHPPRISRSLVGSALGVGALWAWAASLGVEADAAAVAATLLGVRAAYRLYQIVLTMLATFPLQLTFPFVVDLIPRFSISKRSFFNADGASAEVARKREAALEALQERWRVKYKQCLVFGSDLKNLISDVRFTSGRCFPPFNNVVNEYLDPSMALARTEGPTVVDIDGNSSLDVSGSYGVNVCGYEAYKRFITAGWAAAKDKGLYLGSLDETTLANIKMIQQISGLPEVSFHMSGTEAVMAAVRCARFNQRKPLVVSFGGAYHGWWDGMQPTAGNERTPEDVLCLKDMNALSLAVIRARGSEIAAVLVNPLQCFHLNSSPPSDLVLQSNNRKVGPTPGYREWLHKLRKTCTDAGVLLIFDEVYTGFRVAPRGAQQAYGVQADLVVYGKTLGGGLPVGVLCGGKEAMTRSDPKKAARVAYVIGIAGHVGGDRTARNAC
;
A
#
# COMPACT_ATOMS: atom_id res chain seq x y z
N MET A 1 -64.09 -60.46 -30.82
CA MET A 1 -63.79 -59.03 -30.59
C MET A 1 -62.37 -58.91 -30.05
N ARG A 2 -61.37 -58.60 -30.89
CA ARG A 2 -60.01 -58.26 -30.42
C ARG A 2 -59.96 -56.75 -30.21
N ARG A 3 -59.76 -56.30 -28.97
CA ARG A 3 -59.51 -54.89 -28.63
C ARG A 3 -58.05 -54.55 -28.96
N SER A 4 -57.84 -53.52 -29.76
CA SER A 4 -56.52 -52.94 -30.01
C SER A 4 -55.89 -52.40 -28.72
N PRO A 5 -54.57 -52.49 -28.54
CA PRO A 5 -53.91 -51.96 -27.35
C PRO A 5 -53.94 -50.42 -27.37
N PRO A 6 -53.95 -49.75 -26.19
CA PRO A 6 -53.98 -48.30 -26.11
C PRO A 6 -52.66 -47.70 -26.64
N VAL A 7 -52.79 -46.65 -27.44
CA VAL A 7 -51.66 -45.85 -27.95
C VAL A 7 -50.96 -45.18 -26.76
N PRO A 8 -49.62 -45.29 -26.63
CA PRO A 8 -48.91 -44.61 -25.56
C PRO A 8 -49.04 -43.09 -25.72
N PRO A 9 -49.11 -42.31 -24.63
CA PRO A 9 -49.16 -40.85 -24.73
C PRO A 9 -47.93 -40.33 -25.48
N PRO A 10 -48.06 -39.25 -26.26
CA PRO A 10 -46.93 -38.67 -26.98
C PRO A 10 -45.83 -38.33 -25.96
N ALA A 11 -44.59 -38.69 -26.30
CA ALA A 11 -43.43 -38.32 -25.49
C ALA A 11 -43.45 -36.80 -25.28
N ALA A 12 -43.41 -36.37 -24.02
CA ALA A 12 -43.36 -34.96 -23.69
C ALA A 12 -42.17 -34.33 -24.42
N SER A 13 -42.43 -33.29 -25.22
CA SER A 13 -41.39 -32.52 -25.88
C SER A 13 -40.35 -32.10 -24.85
N PRO A 14 -39.04 -32.24 -25.11
CA PRO A 14 -38.02 -31.80 -24.17
C PRO A 14 -38.24 -30.31 -23.87
N LEU A 15 -38.32 -29.98 -22.58
CA LEU A 15 -38.50 -28.60 -22.12
C LEU A 15 -37.37 -27.73 -22.65
N SER A 16 -37.74 -26.66 -23.31
CA SER A 16 -36.85 -25.66 -23.90
C SER A 16 -36.60 -24.55 -22.86
N PRO A 17 -35.39 -23.97 -22.77
CA PRO A 17 -35.12 -22.81 -21.92
C PRO A 17 -36.12 -21.66 -22.08
N SER A 18 -36.65 -21.48 -23.30
CA SER A 18 -37.69 -20.50 -23.62
C SER A 18 -39.06 -20.76 -22.96
N ASP A 19 -39.30 -21.99 -22.47
CA ASP A 19 -40.50 -22.34 -21.70
C ASP A 19 -40.48 -21.75 -20.28
N PHE A 20 -39.31 -21.33 -19.78
CA PHE A 20 -39.13 -20.83 -18.41
C PHE A 20 -38.82 -19.33 -18.32
N ILE A 21 -38.20 -18.76 -19.35
CA ILE A 21 -37.81 -17.35 -19.40
C ILE A 21 -38.13 -16.80 -20.79
N ASP A 22 -39.03 -15.81 -20.85
CA ASP A 22 -39.33 -15.13 -22.10
C ASP A 22 -38.13 -14.31 -22.61
N ALA A 23 -38.08 -14.08 -23.92
CA ALA A 23 -36.94 -13.41 -24.57
C ALA A 23 -36.65 -11.99 -24.04
N ARG A 24 -37.66 -11.25 -23.54
CA ARG A 24 -37.45 -9.91 -22.96
C ARG A 24 -36.78 -10.01 -21.60
N THR A 25 -37.22 -10.94 -20.77
CA THR A 25 -36.63 -11.20 -19.45
C THR A 25 -35.18 -11.70 -19.56
N ALA A 26 -34.91 -12.62 -20.50
CA ALA A 26 -33.56 -13.10 -20.78
C ALA A 26 -32.62 -11.94 -21.19
N LEU A 27 -33.07 -11.06 -22.09
CA LEU A 27 -32.26 -9.95 -22.54
C LEU A 27 -32.05 -8.87 -21.46
N LEU A 28 -33.07 -8.57 -20.64
CA LEU A 28 -32.89 -7.67 -19.49
C LEU A 28 -31.83 -8.21 -18.53
N ALA A 29 -31.84 -9.51 -18.26
CA ALA A 29 -30.80 -10.17 -17.46
C ALA A 29 -29.41 -10.03 -18.10
N VAL A 30 -29.28 -10.16 -19.43
CA VAL A 30 -28.04 -9.88 -20.16
C VAL A 30 -27.59 -8.43 -19.93
N VAL A 31 -28.47 -7.45 -20.08
CA VAL A 31 -28.15 -6.02 -19.92
C VAL A 31 -27.70 -5.70 -18.50
N CYS A 32 -28.46 -6.13 -17.49
CA CYS A 32 -28.08 -5.97 -16.09
C CYS A 32 -26.75 -6.66 -15.78
N SER A 33 -26.52 -7.86 -16.35
CA SER A 33 -25.25 -8.57 -16.20
C SER A 33 -24.08 -7.80 -16.80
N LEU A 34 -24.26 -7.21 -17.99
CA LEU A 34 -23.25 -6.38 -18.63
C LEU A 34 -22.96 -5.11 -17.82
N LEU A 35 -23.97 -4.47 -17.23
CA LEU A 35 -23.77 -3.32 -16.34
C LEU A 35 -22.97 -3.68 -15.08
N VAL A 36 -23.15 -4.89 -14.52
CA VAL A 36 -22.35 -5.36 -13.37
C VAL A 36 -20.93 -5.74 -13.79
N LEU A 37 -20.78 -6.36 -14.97
CA LEU A 37 -19.48 -6.80 -15.50
C LEU A 37 -18.62 -5.63 -16.01
N HIS A 38 -19.27 -4.61 -16.54
CA HIS A 38 -18.69 -3.41 -17.14
C HIS A 38 -19.45 -2.19 -16.63
N PRO A 39 -19.31 -1.84 -15.34
CA PRO A 39 -19.94 -0.66 -14.80
C PRO A 39 -19.48 0.54 -15.64
N PRO A 40 -20.42 1.36 -16.17
CA PRO A 40 -20.04 2.55 -16.89
C PRO A 40 -19.20 3.41 -15.95
N ARG A 41 -17.99 3.79 -16.37
CA ARG A 41 -17.27 4.89 -15.71
C ARG A 41 -18.27 6.05 -15.66
N ILE A 42 -18.52 6.60 -14.47
CA ILE A 42 -19.45 7.72 -14.28
C ILE A 42 -18.89 8.91 -15.06
N SER A 43 -19.23 8.94 -16.33
CA SER A 43 -19.03 10.00 -17.29
C SER A 43 -20.36 10.14 -18.02
N ARG A 44 -20.56 11.26 -18.71
CA ARG A 44 -21.85 11.70 -19.29
C ARG A 44 -22.53 10.72 -20.27
N SER A 45 -22.00 9.52 -20.49
CA SER A 45 -22.52 8.53 -21.45
C SER A 45 -23.45 7.45 -20.88
N LEU A 46 -23.98 7.59 -19.66
CA LEU A 46 -24.97 6.61 -19.15
C LEU A 46 -26.18 6.50 -20.10
N VAL A 47 -26.57 7.64 -20.71
CA VAL A 47 -27.61 7.74 -21.74
C VAL A 47 -27.20 7.06 -23.05
N GLY A 48 -25.92 7.15 -23.45
CA GLY A 48 -25.41 6.49 -24.65
C GLY A 48 -25.35 4.96 -24.53
N SER A 49 -25.02 4.45 -23.33
CA SER A 49 -25.03 3.02 -23.04
C SER A 49 -26.45 2.44 -23.03
N ALA A 50 -27.44 3.18 -22.50
CA ALA A 50 -28.85 2.78 -22.53
C ALA A 50 -29.43 2.75 -23.95
N LEU A 51 -29.07 3.74 -24.80
CA LEU A 51 -29.48 3.78 -26.21
C LEU A 51 -28.81 2.67 -27.05
N GLY A 52 -27.55 2.34 -26.77
CA GLY A 52 -26.83 1.24 -27.43
C GLY A 52 -27.45 -0.13 -27.14
N VAL A 53 -27.98 -0.33 -25.93
CA VAL A 53 -28.72 -1.54 -25.55
C VAL A 53 -30.05 -1.66 -26.30
N GLY A 54 -30.79 -0.55 -26.47
CA GLY A 54 -32.01 -0.52 -27.27
C GLY A 54 -31.78 -0.79 -28.76
N ALA A 55 -30.66 -0.34 -29.32
CA ALA A 55 -30.27 -0.67 -30.69
C ALA A 55 -29.85 -2.15 -30.84
N LEU A 56 -29.18 -2.71 -29.83
CA LEU A 56 -28.86 -4.14 -29.77
C LEU A 56 -30.14 -5.01 -29.74
N TRP A 57 -31.19 -4.55 -29.07
CA TRP A 57 -32.51 -5.20 -29.02
C TRP A 57 -33.15 -5.30 -30.41
N ALA A 58 -33.15 -4.21 -31.18
CA ALA A 58 -33.70 -4.20 -32.54
C ALA A 58 -32.89 -5.09 -33.50
N TRP A 59 -31.56 -5.10 -33.36
CA TRP A 59 -30.68 -5.90 -34.20
C TRP A 59 -30.74 -7.41 -33.88
N ALA A 60 -30.70 -7.80 -32.60
CA ALA A 60 -30.79 -9.21 -32.21
C ALA A 60 -32.15 -9.84 -32.55
N ALA A 61 -33.24 -9.08 -32.41
CA ALA A 61 -34.57 -9.51 -32.86
C ALA A 61 -34.65 -9.70 -34.39
N SER A 62 -33.89 -8.90 -35.16
CA SER A 62 -33.86 -8.99 -36.64
C SER A 62 -33.09 -10.22 -37.18
N LEU A 63 -32.26 -10.86 -36.35
CA LEU A 63 -31.44 -12.00 -36.74
C LEU A 63 -32.05 -13.36 -36.38
N GLY A 64 -33.27 -13.39 -35.82
CA GLY A 64 -33.94 -14.64 -35.47
C GLY A 64 -33.20 -15.45 -34.40
N VAL A 65 -32.50 -14.78 -33.48
CA VAL A 65 -31.85 -15.45 -32.34
C VAL A 65 -32.92 -16.23 -31.59
N GLU A 66 -32.90 -17.56 -31.73
CA GLU A 66 -33.85 -18.45 -31.06
C GLU A 66 -33.82 -18.17 -29.55
N ALA A 67 -34.99 -18.14 -28.93
CA ALA A 67 -35.17 -17.77 -27.53
C ALA A 67 -34.25 -18.58 -26.57
N ASP A 68 -33.86 -19.78 -26.99
CA ASP A 68 -32.95 -20.67 -26.27
C ASP A 68 -31.50 -20.18 -26.25
N ALA A 69 -30.98 -19.63 -27.34
CA ALA A 69 -29.64 -19.04 -27.36
C ALA A 69 -29.57 -17.79 -26.46
N ALA A 70 -30.65 -16.99 -26.45
CA ALA A 70 -30.76 -15.83 -25.57
C ALA A 70 -30.84 -16.23 -24.09
N ALA A 71 -31.62 -17.26 -23.76
CA ALA A 71 -31.75 -17.79 -22.40
C ALA A 71 -30.44 -18.41 -21.87
N VAL A 72 -29.70 -19.14 -22.71
CA VAL A 72 -28.38 -19.69 -22.35
C VAL A 72 -27.37 -18.56 -22.11
N ALA A 73 -27.32 -17.57 -23.00
CA ALA A 73 -26.44 -16.40 -22.83
C ALA A 73 -26.79 -15.59 -21.56
N ALA A 74 -28.07 -15.37 -21.29
CA ALA A 74 -28.57 -14.72 -20.09
C ALA A 74 -28.15 -15.47 -18.82
N THR A 75 -28.22 -16.80 -18.83
CA THR A 75 -27.83 -17.64 -17.70
C THR A 75 -26.32 -17.57 -17.44
N LEU A 76 -25.49 -17.71 -18.48
CA LEU A 76 -24.03 -17.66 -18.35
C LEU A 76 -23.54 -16.27 -17.90
N LEU A 77 -24.09 -15.20 -18.49
CA LEU A 77 -23.77 -13.83 -18.09
C LEU A 77 -24.32 -13.51 -16.71
N GLY A 78 -25.51 -13.99 -16.37
CA GLY A 78 -26.15 -13.84 -15.06
C GLY A 78 -25.32 -14.48 -13.95
N VAL A 79 -24.84 -15.71 -14.14
CA VAL A 79 -23.95 -16.40 -13.19
C VAL A 79 -22.64 -15.62 -13.02
N ARG A 80 -22.05 -15.16 -14.13
CA ARG A 80 -20.81 -14.37 -14.09
C ARG A 80 -21.01 -13.02 -13.38
N ALA A 81 -22.13 -12.34 -13.64
CA ALA A 81 -22.50 -11.08 -13.01
C ALA A 81 -22.82 -11.26 -11.53
N ALA A 82 -23.52 -12.33 -11.14
CA ALA A 82 -23.76 -12.67 -9.75
C ALA A 82 -22.44 -12.92 -9.00
N TYR A 83 -21.49 -13.64 -9.61
CA TYR A 83 -20.17 -13.84 -9.04
C TYR A 83 -19.38 -12.52 -8.92
N ARG A 84 -19.46 -11.63 -9.93
CA ARG A 84 -18.87 -10.29 -9.83
C ARG A 84 -19.53 -9.45 -8.74
N LEU A 85 -20.85 -9.47 -8.62
CA LEU A 85 -21.58 -8.75 -7.57
C LEU A 85 -21.16 -9.26 -6.18
N TYR A 86 -21.05 -10.58 -6.02
CA TYR A 86 -20.49 -11.20 -4.82
C TYR A 86 -19.09 -10.67 -4.50
N GLN A 87 -18.17 -10.63 -5.48
CA GLN A 87 -16.83 -10.07 -5.29
C GLN A 87 -16.86 -8.58 -4.90
N ILE A 88 -17.75 -7.79 -5.50
CA ILE A 88 -17.91 -6.36 -5.21
C ILE A 88 -18.36 -6.17 -3.76
N VAL A 89 -19.44 -6.84 -3.35
CA VAL A 89 -19.99 -6.77 -1.99
C VAL A 89 -18.96 -7.26 -0.97
N LEU A 90 -18.31 -8.39 -1.25
CA LEU A 90 -17.27 -8.94 -0.40
C LEU A 90 -16.09 -7.96 -0.26
N THR A 91 -15.67 -7.32 -1.36
CA THR A 91 -14.61 -6.31 -1.33
C THR A 91 -15.04 -5.12 -0.47
N MET A 92 -16.25 -4.57 -0.66
CA MET A 92 -16.75 -3.45 0.14
C MET A 92 -16.75 -3.77 1.65
N LEU A 93 -17.20 -4.97 2.05
CA LEU A 93 -17.22 -5.39 3.45
C LEU A 93 -15.81 -5.54 4.06
N ALA A 94 -14.82 -5.90 3.23
CA ALA A 94 -13.44 -6.08 3.62
C ALA A 94 -12.60 -4.79 3.53
N THR A 95 -13.05 -3.75 2.83
CA THR A 95 -12.28 -2.49 2.63
C THR A 95 -12.10 -1.69 3.92
N PHE A 96 -10.93 -1.05 4.07
CA PHE A 96 -10.62 -0.13 5.17
C PHE A 96 -9.85 1.13 4.71
N PRO A 97 -10.20 2.33 5.22
CA PRO A 97 -11.53 2.65 5.74
C PRO A 97 -12.53 2.55 4.60
N LEU A 98 -13.77 2.13 4.88
CA LEU A 98 -14.83 2.25 3.87
C LEU A 98 -15.17 3.74 3.71
N GLN A 99 -14.50 4.41 2.78
CA GLN A 99 -14.74 5.82 2.52
C GLN A 99 -15.91 5.93 1.55
N LEU A 100 -17.06 6.36 2.07
CA LEU A 100 -18.20 6.85 1.28
C LEU A 100 -18.08 8.36 1.02
N THR A 101 -16.96 8.98 1.40
CA THR A 101 -16.73 10.42 1.26
C THR A 101 -16.37 10.73 -0.18
N PHE A 102 -17.26 11.45 -0.86
CA PHE A 102 -16.98 12.02 -2.17
C PHE A 102 -15.95 13.17 -2.03
N PRO A 103 -15.07 13.39 -3.02
CA PRO A 103 -14.08 14.48 -2.96
C PRO A 103 -14.67 15.84 -2.60
N PHE A 104 -15.84 16.19 -3.16
CA PHE A 104 -16.53 17.45 -2.86
C PHE A 104 -16.95 17.60 -1.39
N VAL A 105 -17.13 16.50 -0.65
CA VAL A 105 -17.47 16.56 0.79
C VAL A 105 -16.28 17.06 1.59
N VAL A 106 -15.05 16.75 1.16
CA VAL A 106 -13.83 17.23 1.83
C VAL A 106 -13.73 18.75 1.74
N ASP A 107 -14.10 19.34 0.59
CA ASP A 107 -14.12 20.79 0.40
C ASP A 107 -15.16 21.50 1.28
N LEU A 108 -16.20 20.79 1.71
CA LEU A 108 -17.24 21.30 2.60
C LEU A 108 -16.86 21.21 4.08
N ILE A 109 -15.80 20.49 4.45
CA ILE A 109 -15.34 20.39 5.83
C ILE A 109 -14.52 21.66 6.15
N PRO A 110 -15.05 22.59 6.96
CA PRO A 110 -14.30 23.78 7.32
C PRO A 110 -13.08 23.38 8.14
N ARG A 111 -12.00 24.18 8.06
CA ARG A 111 -10.92 24.08 9.04
C ARG A 111 -11.52 24.25 10.44
N PHE A 112 -11.54 23.16 11.21
CA PHE A 112 -12.02 23.17 12.58
C PHE A 112 -10.83 23.39 13.51
N SER A 113 -10.78 24.55 14.16
CA SER A 113 -9.85 24.84 15.25
C SER A 113 -10.64 25.27 16.48
N ILE A 114 -10.25 24.78 17.64
CA ILE A 114 -10.83 25.27 18.90
C ILE A 114 -10.25 26.64 19.23
N SER A 115 -11.08 27.50 19.83
CA SER A 115 -10.59 28.77 20.36
C SER A 115 -9.60 28.55 21.49
N LYS A 116 -8.69 29.49 21.73
CA LYS A 116 -7.79 29.48 22.90
C LYS A 116 -8.56 29.31 24.22
N ARG A 117 -9.72 29.96 24.36
CA ARG A 117 -10.60 29.82 25.53
C ARG A 117 -11.10 28.39 25.73
N SER A 118 -11.42 27.70 24.63
CA SER A 118 -11.92 26.33 24.64
C SER A 118 -10.79 25.28 24.74
N PHE A 119 -9.56 25.65 24.41
CA PHE A 119 -8.42 24.74 24.40
C PHE A 119 -8.15 24.12 25.77
N PHE A 120 -8.11 24.94 26.81
CA PHE A 120 -7.71 24.50 28.15
C PHE A 120 -8.84 23.77 28.92
N ASN A 121 -10.07 23.79 28.41
CA ASN A 121 -11.23 23.12 29.00
C ASN A 121 -12.02 22.26 27.99
N ALA A 122 -11.41 21.85 26.88
CA ALA A 122 -12.06 21.06 25.84
C ALA A 122 -12.64 19.71 26.34
N ASP A 123 -12.15 19.23 27.48
CA ASP A 123 -12.57 18.03 28.20
C ASP A 123 -13.61 18.30 29.31
N GLY A 124 -14.13 19.52 29.41
CA GLY A 124 -15.08 19.93 30.45
C GLY A 124 -14.42 20.31 31.78
N ALA A 125 -13.10 20.55 31.80
CA ALA A 125 -12.39 20.97 33.00
C ALA A 125 -12.92 22.29 33.59
N SER A 126 -12.85 22.43 34.92
CA SER A 126 -13.27 23.66 35.62
C SER A 126 -12.41 24.86 35.20
N ALA A 127 -12.94 26.07 35.39
CA ALA A 127 -12.20 27.30 35.07
C ALA A 127 -10.87 27.42 35.84
N GLU A 128 -10.79 26.88 37.05
CA GLU A 128 -9.55 26.85 37.82
C GLU A 128 -8.50 25.94 37.18
N VAL A 129 -8.89 24.73 36.75
CA VAL A 129 -8.00 23.79 36.06
C VAL A 129 -7.56 24.36 34.71
N ALA A 130 -8.47 25.00 33.97
CA ALA A 130 -8.14 25.64 32.70
C ALA A 130 -7.07 26.73 32.87
N ARG A 131 -7.21 27.62 33.88
CA ARG A 131 -6.20 28.63 34.21
C ARG A 131 -4.85 28.01 34.58
N LYS A 132 -4.85 26.92 35.36
CA LYS A 132 -3.62 26.20 35.71
C LYS A 132 -2.91 25.62 34.47
N ARG A 133 -3.68 25.07 33.52
CA ARG A 133 -3.14 24.54 32.25
C ARG A 133 -2.56 25.65 31.37
N GLU A 134 -3.24 26.78 31.26
CA GLU A 134 -2.77 27.95 30.51
C GLU A 134 -1.46 28.49 31.09
N ALA A 135 -1.42 28.76 32.40
CA ALA A 135 -0.21 29.22 33.06
C ALA A 135 0.96 28.23 32.94
N ALA A 136 0.68 26.92 32.98
CA ALA A 136 1.70 25.89 32.79
C ALA A 136 2.25 25.88 31.35
N LEU A 137 1.39 26.09 30.35
CA LEU A 137 1.80 26.14 28.94
C LEU A 137 2.61 27.41 28.65
N GLU A 138 2.23 28.56 29.21
CA GLU A 138 3.01 29.81 29.16
C GLU A 138 4.39 29.65 29.81
N ALA A 139 4.45 29.05 31.00
CA ALA A 139 5.72 28.76 31.67
C ALA A 139 6.58 27.75 30.88
N LEU A 140 5.96 26.81 30.15
CA LEU A 140 6.68 25.90 29.27
C LEU A 140 7.23 26.63 28.05
N GLN A 141 6.42 27.48 27.40
CA GLN A 141 6.83 28.30 26.26
C GLN A 141 8.04 29.16 26.62
N GLU A 142 8.02 29.85 27.76
CA GLU A 142 9.13 30.72 28.17
C GLU A 142 10.41 29.91 28.40
N ARG A 143 10.32 28.78 29.11
CA ARG A 143 11.47 27.87 29.29
C ARG A 143 11.99 27.36 27.95
N TRP A 144 11.10 27.06 27.00
CA TRP A 144 11.48 26.59 25.67
C TRP A 144 12.19 27.69 24.87
N ARG A 145 11.70 28.93 24.92
CA ARG A 145 12.30 30.09 24.25
C ARG A 145 13.71 30.39 24.75
N VAL A 146 13.91 30.29 26.06
CA VAL A 146 15.23 30.48 26.67
C VAL A 146 16.17 29.34 26.31
N LYS A 147 15.70 28.09 26.36
CA LYS A 147 16.52 26.89 26.16
C LYS A 147 16.93 26.66 24.69
N TYR A 148 16.05 26.96 23.73
CA TYR A 148 16.20 26.59 22.32
C TYR A 148 16.25 27.82 21.39
N LYS A 149 16.93 28.89 21.83
CA LYS A 149 16.92 30.19 21.16
C LYS A 149 17.34 30.11 19.69
N GLN A 150 18.45 29.44 19.37
CA GLN A 150 18.93 29.31 18.00
C GLN A 150 18.07 28.34 17.19
N CYS A 151 17.61 27.24 17.80
CA CYS A 151 16.72 26.28 17.15
C CYS A 151 15.42 26.94 16.66
N LEU A 152 14.86 27.87 17.44
CA LEU A 152 13.64 28.60 17.08
C LEU A 152 13.85 29.51 15.86
N VAL A 153 14.96 30.26 15.84
CA VAL A 153 15.33 31.10 14.68
C VAL A 153 15.51 30.22 13.44
N PHE A 154 16.30 29.15 13.57
CA PHE A 154 16.55 28.20 12.48
C PHE A 154 15.25 27.56 11.96
N GLY A 155 14.37 27.14 12.87
CA GLY A 155 13.07 26.56 12.53
C GLY A 155 12.16 27.51 11.78
N SER A 156 12.11 28.77 12.21
CA SER A 156 11.36 29.84 11.53
C SER A 156 11.88 30.04 10.11
N ASP A 157 13.19 30.12 9.91
CA ASP A 157 13.80 30.29 8.59
C ASP A 157 13.51 29.09 7.69
N LEU A 158 13.63 27.86 8.20
CA LEU A 158 13.27 26.66 7.43
C LEU A 158 11.80 26.63 7.04
N LYS A 159 10.88 27.08 7.90
CA LYS A 159 9.46 27.18 7.55
C LYS A 159 9.23 28.18 6.41
N ASN A 160 10.05 29.22 6.26
CA ASN A 160 9.95 30.12 5.12
C ASN A 160 10.49 29.47 3.84
N LEU A 161 11.53 28.66 3.94
CA LEU A 161 12.27 28.14 2.79
C LEU A 161 11.79 26.77 2.30
N ILE A 162 11.22 25.92 3.15
CA ILE A 162 10.91 24.51 2.84
C ILE A 162 9.42 24.20 3.06
N SER A 163 8.72 23.78 2.00
CA SER A 163 7.31 23.38 2.05
C SER A 163 7.03 22.25 3.03
N ASP A 164 7.92 21.26 3.07
CA ASP A 164 7.75 20.05 3.87
C ASP A 164 7.83 20.35 5.37
N VAL A 165 8.67 21.32 5.74
CA VAL A 165 8.76 21.81 7.12
C VAL A 165 7.46 22.54 7.51
N ARG A 166 6.89 23.36 6.62
CA ARG A 166 5.56 23.97 6.86
C ARG A 166 4.47 22.90 7.01
N PHE A 167 4.48 21.91 6.12
CA PHE A 167 3.49 20.83 6.11
C PHE A 167 3.53 19.98 7.38
N THR A 168 4.73 19.62 7.85
CA THR A 168 4.92 18.78 9.06
C THR A 168 4.72 19.57 10.35
N SER A 169 5.14 20.85 10.40
CA SER A 169 4.93 21.70 11.58
C SER A 169 3.46 22.02 11.84
N GLY A 170 2.64 22.09 10.78
CA GLY A 170 1.20 22.34 10.89
C GLY A 170 0.36 21.13 11.33
N ARG A 171 0.95 19.95 11.50
CA ARG A 171 0.25 18.65 11.58
C ARG A 171 -0.02 18.14 13.00
N CYS A 172 -0.17 19.04 13.99
CA CYS A 172 -0.69 18.64 15.30
C CYS A 172 -2.15 18.13 15.18
N PHE A 173 -2.78 17.68 16.27
CA PHE A 173 -4.17 17.22 16.29
C PHE A 173 -5.17 18.30 15.82
N PRO A 174 -5.83 18.17 14.63
CA PRO A 174 -6.48 19.26 13.90
C PRO A 174 -7.25 20.32 14.70
N PRO A 175 -8.04 19.98 15.75
CA PRO A 175 -8.64 21.01 16.60
C PRO A 175 -7.67 21.89 17.39
N PHE A 176 -6.50 21.38 17.80
CA PHE A 176 -5.58 21.99 18.79
C PHE A 176 -4.42 22.78 18.15
N ASN A 177 -4.03 22.41 16.91
CA ASN A 177 -3.48 23.24 15.82
C ASN A 177 -2.90 24.57 16.24
N ASN A 178 -3.79 25.55 16.11
CA ASN A 178 -3.46 26.95 16.16
C ASN A 178 -2.87 27.33 17.51
N VAL A 179 -3.46 26.83 18.60
CA VAL A 179 -2.99 27.12 19.95
C VAL A 179 -1.67 26.42 20.23
N VAL A 180 -1.52 25.13 19.88
CA VAL A 180 -0.23 24.43 20.09
C VAL A 180 0.90 25.15 19.35
N ASN A 181 0.69 25.51 18.08
CA ASN A 181 1.71 26.17 17.27
C ASN A 181 2.02 27.61 17.73
N GLU A 182 1.08 28.30 18.37
CA GLU A 182 1.30 29.60 19.00
C GLU A 182 2.19 29.47 20.24
N TYR A 183 1.95 28.43 21.05
CA TYR A 183 2.62 28.26 22.34
C TYR A 183 3.92 27.47 22.28
N LEU A 184 4.00 26.47 21.42
CA LEU A 184 5.10 25.53 21.34
C LEU A 184 5.50 25.35 19.88
N ASP A 185 6.66 25.89 19.54
CA ASP A 185 7.32 25.55 18.30
C ASP A 185 8.26 24.36 18.56
N PRO A 186 7.94 23.14 18.05
CA PRO A 186 8.75 21.96 18.25
C PRO A 186 10.03 21.97 17.38
N SER A 187 10.31 23.05 16.64
CA SER A 187 11.51 23.18 15.84
C SER A 187 12.77 22.94 16.67
N MET A 188 13.51 21.91 16.28
CA MET A 188 14.76 21.50 16.90
C MET A 188 15.78 21.29 15.78
N ALA A 189 16.95 21.90 15.91
CA ALA A 189 18.04 21.75 14.96
C ALA A 189 19.19 21.00 15.63
N LEU A 190 19.54 19.85 15.08
CA LEU A 190 20.58 19.00 15.65
C LEU A 190 21.96 19.41 15.14
N ALA A 191 22.92 19.54 16.05
CA ALA A 191 24.31 19.81 15.72
C ALA A 191 25.12 18.52 15.57
N ARG A 192 24.98 17.59 16.51
CA ARG A 192 25.73 16.32 16.53
C ARG A 192 25.03 15.23 17.35
N THR A 193 25.58 14.04 17.29
CA THR A 193 25.20 12.90 18.15
C THR A 193 26.38 12.50 19.04
N GLU A 194 26.10 12.03 20.24
CA GLU A 194 27.12 11.59 21.20
C GLU A 194 26.62 10.40 22.01
N GLY A 195 27.15 9.20 21.74
CA GLY A 195 26.65 7.97 22.33
C GLY A 195 25.18 7.72 21.94
N PRO A 196 24.25 7.58 22.91
CA PRO A 196 22.81 7.50 22.64
C PRO A 196 22.12 8.88 22.60
N THR A 197 22.86 9.98 22.69
CA THR A 197 22.27 11.33 22.79
C THR A 197 22.37 12.10 21.48
N VAL A 198 21.44 13.03 21.29
CA VAL A 198 21.51 14.11 20.31
C VAL A 198 21.83 15.41 21.03
N VAL A 199 22.65 16.23 20.39
CA VAL A 199 22.99 17.58 20.86
C VAL A 199 22.51 18.58 19.82
N ASP A 200 21.68 19.52 20.25
CA ASP A 200 21.16 20.58 19.38
C ASP A 200 22.17 21.72 19.16
N ILE A 201 21.83 22.67 18.30
CA ILE A 201 22.68 23.84 17.98
C ILE A 201 22.76 24.86 19.13
N ASP A 202 21.89 24.76 20.13
CA ASP A 202 21.97 25.52 21.39
C ASP A 202 22.85 24.80 22.44
N GLY A 203 23.35 23.61 22.13
CA GLY A 203 24.21 22.81 23.01
C GLY A 203 23.45 21.94 24.01
N ASN A 204 22.12 21.88 23.94
CA ASN A 204 21.36 21.01 24.85
C ASN A 204 21.49 19.55 24.42
N SER A 205 21.70 18.67 25.39
CA SER A 205 21.80 17.22 25.17
C SER A 205 20.49 16.53 25.58
N SER A 206 20.01 15.60 24.76
CA SER A 206 18.83 14.78 25.03
C SER A 206 19.06 13.34 24.59
N LEU A 207 18.51 12.37 25.33
CA LEU A 207 18.50 10.97 24.90
C LEU A 207 17.63 10.83 23.64
N ASP A 208 18.16 10.25 22.57
CA ASP A 208 17.34 9.98 21.38
C ASP A 208 16.60 8.66 21.52
N VAL A 209 15.33 8.75 21.91
CA VAL A 209 14.40 7.61 21.95
C VAL A 209 13.63 7.45 20.63
N SER A 210 13.82 8.33 19.64
CA SER A 210 13.25 8.19 18.30
C SER A 210 14.07 7.22 17.43
N GLY A 211 15.38 7.12 17.68
CA GLY A 211 16.30 6.28 16.92
C GLY A 211 16.37 6.67 15.43
N SER A 212 16.25 7.96 15.12
CA SER A 212 16.13 8.49 13.75
C SER A 212 15.10 7.73 12.91
N TYR A 213 13.83 7.74 13.33
CA TYR A 213 12.73 7.04 12.64
C TYR A 213 12.97 5.53 12.47
N GLY A 214 13.66 4.92 13.43
CA GLY A 214 14.04 3.52 13.35
C GLY A 214 15.11 3.21 12.28
N VAL A 215 15.96 4.18 11.92
CA VAL A 215 17.22 3.85 11.23
C VAL A 215 18.21 3.28 12.23
N ASN A 216 18.39 3.95 13.36
CA ASN A 216 19.48 3.72 14.30
C ASN A 216 19.23 2.52 15.22
N VAL A 217 19.50 1.30 14.74
CA VAL A 217 19.43 0.07 15.57
C VAL A 217 20.68 -0.12 16.43
N CYS A 218 21.85 0.24 15.90
CA CYS A 218 23.15 -0.09 16.48
C CYS A 218 23.78 1.04 17.32
N GLY A 219 23.13 2.20 17.44
CA GLY A 219 23.64 3.38 18.11
C GLY A 219 24.48 4.28 17.18
N TYR A 220 24.50 5.59 17.47
CA TYR A 220 25.09 6.58 16.56
C TYR A 220 26.58 6.36 16.30
N GLU A 221 27.34 5.92 17.31
CA GLU A 221 28.77 5.66 17.15
C GLU A 221 29.05 4.49 16.20
N ALA A 222 28.17 3.48 16.15
CA ALA A 222 28.29 2.41 15.17
C ALA A 222 28.03 2.94 13.75
N TYR A 223 26.99 3.75 13.57
CA TYR A 223 26.65 4.36 12.29
C TYR A 223 27.76 5.28 11.76
N LYS A 224 28.35 6.12 12.62
CA LYS A 224 29.53 6.92 12.25
C LYS A 224 30.66 6.03 11.74
N ARG A 225 30.99 4.94 12.45
CA ARG A 225 32.02 3.99 12.01
C ARG A 225 31.67 3.34 10.66
N PHE A 226 30.42 2.94 10.45
CA PHE A 226 29.97 2.34 9.18
C PHE A 226 30.13 3.32 8.02
N ILE A 227 29.71 4.57 8.19
CA ILE A 227 29.85 5.62 7.17
C ILE A 227 31.33 5.90 6.89
N THR A 228 32.15 6.05 7.93
CA THR A 228 33.60 6.27 7.76
C THR A 228 34.27 5.13 7.01
N ALA A 229 33.95 3.88 7.35
CA ALA A 229 34.50 2.70 6.68
C ALA A 229 34.02 2.60 5.22
N GLY A 230 32.74 2.83 4.96
CA GLY A 230 32.18 2.85 3.61
C GLY A 230 32.79 3.95 2.73
N TRP A 231 32.96 5.14 3.29
CA TRP A 231 33.65 6.25 2.61
C TRP A 231 35.11 5.92 2.31
N ALA A 232 35.85 5.38 3.28
CA ALA A 232 37.25 4.99 3.07
C ALA A 232 37.41 3.95 1.94
N ALA A 233 36.46 3.03 1.80
CA ALA A 233 36.45 2.02 0.74
C ALA A 233 36.06 2.56 -0.64
N ALA A 234 35.31 3.67 -0.71
CA ALA A 234 34.72 4.20 -1.94
C ALA A 234 35.41 5.46 -2.48
N LYS A 235 35.97 6.32 -1.61
CA LYS A 235 36.42 7.68 -1.97
C LYS A 235 37.44 7.73 -3.11
N ASP A 236 38.34 6.77 -3.19
CA ASP A 236 39.41 6.72 -4.20
C ASP A 236 38.95 6.03 -5.51
N LYS A 237 37.80 5.33 -5.49
CA LYS A 237 37.18 4.73 -6.69
C LYS A 237 36.44 5.77 -7.53
N GLY A 238 35.93 6.85 -6.91
CA GLY A 238 35.10 7.86 -7.56
C GLY A 238 33.65 7.41 -7.76
N LEU A 239 32.90 8.14 -8.60
CA LEU A 239 31.49 7.86 -8.87
C LEU A 239 31.32 7.04 -10.16
N TYR A 240 30.87 5.79 -10.04
CA TYR A 240 30.45 4.98 -11.18
C TYR A 240 28.93 5.01 -11.32
N LEU A 241 28.43 5.61 -12.40
CA LEU A 241 27.03 5.51 -12.79
C LEU A 241 26.92 4.56 -13.98
N GLY A 242 25.93 3.66 -13.95
CA GLY A 242 25.69 2.66 -15.00
C GLY A 242 26.46 1.35 -14.81
N SER A 243 27.76 1.40 -14.47
CA SER A 243 28.57 0.23 -14.16
C SER A 243 28.59 -0.10 -12.67
N LEU A 244 28.79 -1.37 -12.33
CA LEU A 244 28.84 -1.87 -10.94
C LEU A 244 30.25 -2.27 -10.54
N ASP A 245 30.59 -2.11 -9.26
CA ASP A 245 31.86 -2.57 -8.68
C ASP A 245 31.70 -3.86 -7.85
N GLU A 246 32.83 -4.44 -7.43
CA GLU A 246 32.91 -5.67 -6.63
C GLU A 246 32.11 -5.60 -5.30
N THR A 247 31.99 -4.40 -4.70
CA THR A 247 31.23 -4.18 -3.46
C THR A 247 29.76 -4.53 -3.66
N THR A 248 29.23 -4.23 -4.85
CA THR A 248 27.85 -4.57 -5.21
C THR A 248 27.62 -6.08 -5.14
N LEU A 249 28.53 -6.87 -5.70
CA LEU A 249 28.43 -8.34 -5.70
C LEU A 249 28.52 -8.92 -4.28
N ALA A 250 29.43 -8.41 -3.45
CA ALA A 250 29.56 -8.84 -2.06
C ALA A 250 28.27 -8.55 -1.26
N ASN A 251 27.71 -7.36 -1.43
CA ASN A 251 26.45 -6.96 -0.78
C ASN A 251 25.27 -7.83 -1.23
N ILE A 252 25.16 -8.14 -2.53
CA ILE A 252 24.13 -9.05 -3.05
C ILE A 252 24.19 -10.40 -2.34
N LYS A 253 25.38 -11.01 -2.22
CA LYS A 253 25.55 -12.32 -1.57
C LYS A 253 25.09 -12.31 -0.11
N MET A 254 25.41 -11.26 0.64
CA MET A 254 24.95 -11.11 2.03
C MET A 254 23.42 -10.96 2.10
N ILE A 255 22.85 -10.14 1.23
CA ILE A 255 21.40 -9.90 1.19
C ILE A 255 20.63 -11.15 0.76
N GLN A 256 21.16 -11.97 -0.16
CA GLN A 256 20.56 -13.24 -0.55
C GLN A 256 20.48 -14.22 0.64
N GLN A 257 21.54 -14.32 1.45
CA GLN A 257 21.54 -15.16 2.65
C GLN A 257 20.49 -14.71 3.67
N ILE A 258 20.36 -13.40 3.86
CA ILE A 258 19.41 -12.82 4.81
C ILE A 258 17.97 -13.02 4.32
N SER A 259 17.70 -12.64 3.07
CA SER A 259 16.37 -12.70 2.48
C SER A 259 15.90 -14.12 2.18
N GLY A 260 16.83 -15.05 1.94
CA GLY A 260 16.54 -16.39 1.41
C GLY A 260 16.12 -16.39 -0.07
N LEU A 261 16.37 -15.29 -0.80
CA LEU A 261 15.89 -15.10 -2.17
C LEU A 261 17.05 -14.89 -3.15
N PRO A 262 16.93 -15.36 -4.41
CA PRO A 262 18.04 -15.43 -5.35
C PRO A 262 18.33 -14.14 -6.11
N GLU A 263 17.42 -13.17 -6.17
CA GLU A 263 17.62 -11.92 -6.91
C GLU A 263 17.54 -10.72 -5.97
N VAL A 264 18.36 -9.70 -6.25
CA VAL A 264 18.46 -8.46 -5.47
C VAL A 264 18.53 -7.27 -6.42
N SER A 265 17.85 -6.18 -6.08
CA SER A 265 18.00 -4.89 -6.76
C SER A 265 18.03 -3.74 -5.77
N PHE A 266 18.85 -2.75 -6.07
CA PHE A 266 19.07 -1.55 -5.25
C PHE A 266 18.30 -0.35 -5.81
N HIS A 267 17.84 0.50 -4.90
CA HIS A 267 17.05 1.71 -5.13
C HIS A 267 17.53 2.79 -4.13
N MET A 268 17.11 4.04 -4.31
CA MET A 268 17.54 5.14 -3.43
C MET A 268 16.71 5.27 -2.15
N SER A 269 15.52 4.64 -2.11
CA SER A 269 14.64 4.67 -0.94
C SER A 269 13.76 3.44 -0.81
N GLY A 270 13.23 3.22 0.39
CA GLY A 270 12.20 2.19 0.63
C GLY A 270 10.95 2.39 -0.24
N THR A 271 10.53 3.64 -0.48
CA THR A 271 9.42 3.98 -1.37
C THR A 271 9.67 3.47 -2.79
N GLU A 272 10.86 3.71 -3.35
CA GLU A 272 11.23 3.24 -4.69
C GLU A 272 11.28 1.72 -4.76
N ALA A 273 11.80 1.06 -3.72
CA ALA A 273 11.84 -0.39 -3.68
C ALA A 273 10.43 -1.02 -3.59
N VAL A 274 9.48 -0.38 -2.88
CA VAL A 274 8.06 -0.76 -2.91
C VAL A 274 7.46 -0.55 -4.30
N MET A 275 7.67 0.61 -4.92
CA MET A 275 7.22 0.90 -6.28
C MET A 275 7.74 -0.16 -7.26
N ALA A 276 9.00 -0.56 -7.08
CA ALA A 276 9.63 -1.59 -7.86
C ALA A 276 8.99 -2.96 -7.68
N ALA A 277 8.72 -3.36 -6.43
CA ALA A 277 8.09 -4.63 -6.11
C ALA A 277 6.69 -4.72 -6.73
N VAL A 278 5.87 -3.67 -6.56
CA VAL A 278 4.53 -3.56 -7.13
C VAL A 278 4.57 -3.63 -8.65
N ARG A 279 5.51 -2.92 -9.28
CA ARG A 279 5.63 -2.89 -10.73
C ARG A 279 6.06 -4.25 -11.30
N CYS A 280 7.03 -4.91 -10.67
CA CYS A 280 7.46 -6.25 -11.06
C CYS A 280 6.33 -7.28 -10.86
N ALA A 281 5.58 -7.20 -9.76
CA ALA A 281 4.43 -8.07 -9.53
C ALA A 281 3.36 -7.92 -10.62
N ARG A 282 2.95 -6.69 -10.94
CA ARG A 282 1.99 -6.41 -12.03
C ARG A 282 2.49 -6.92 -13.38
N PHE A 283 3.76 -6.66 -13.69
CA PHE A 283 4.37 -7.07 -14.95
C PHE A 283 4.38 -8.60 -15.12
N ASN A 284 4.81 -9.33 -14.11
CA ASN A 284 4.98 -10.78 -14.16
C ASN A 284 3.65 -11.52 -14.04
N GLN A 285 2.73 -11.05 -13.18
CA GLN A 285 1.42 -11.67 -13.00
C GLN A 285 0.41 -11.27 -14.07
N ARG A 286 0.63 -10.15 -14.78
CA ARG A 286 -0.31 -9.55 -15.75
C ARG A 286 -1.68 -9.23 -15.14
N LYS A 287 -1.66 -8.85 -13.87
CA LYS A 287 -2.83 -8.55 -13.05
C LYS A 287 -2.75 -7.08 -12.62
N PRO A 288 -3.82 -6.28 -12.72
CA PRO A 288 -3.74 -4.85 -12.47
C PRO A 288 -3.76 -4.49 -10.98
N LEU A 289 -4.43 -5.29 -10.15
CA LEU A 289 -4.70 -4.91 -8.76
C LEU A 289 -3.56 -5.31 -7.83
N VAL A 290 -3.37 -4.51 -6.79
CA VAL A 290 -2.58 -4.89 -5.61
C VAL A 290 -3.46 -4.72 -4.38
N VAL A 291 -3.27 -5.58 -3.39
CA VAL A 291 -3.90 -5.43 -2.07
C VAL A 291 -2.90 -4.79 -1.12
N SER A 292 -3.35 -3.81 -0.36
CA SER A 292 -2.68 -3.30 0.84
C SER A 292 -3.62 -3.42 2.05
N PHE A 293 -3.11 -3.16 3.25
CA PHE A 293 -3.91 -3.24 4.46
C PHE A 293 -4.09 -1.88 5.14
N GLY A 294 -5.24 -1.71 5.78
CA GLY A 294 -5.61 -0.51 6.51
C GLY A 294 -4.56 -0.10 7.54
N GLY A 295 -4.07 1.13 7.42
CA GLY A 295 -3.07 1.66 8.35
C GLY A 295 -1.62 1.36 8.02
N ALA A 296 -1.35 0.61 6.94
CA ALA A 296 0.01 0.37 6.50
C ALA A 296 0.68 1.67 6.09
N TYR A 297 2.00 1.74 6.19
CA TYR A 297 2.82 2.72 5.50
C TYR A 297 3.82 2.00 4.60
N HIS A 298 3.77 2.30 3.31
CA HIS A 298 4.63 1.72 2.28
C HIS A 298 5.33 2.81 1.44
N GLY A 299 5.70 3.90 2.09
CA GLY A 299 6.16 5.12 1.42
C GLY A 299 5.01 6.01 0.96
N TRP A 300 5.34 6.99 0.12
CA TRP A 300 4.44 8.06 -0.32
C TRP A 300 4.12 8.00 -1.83
N TRP A 301 4.31 6.84 -2.47
CA TRP A 301 3.95 6.67 -3.88
C TRP A 301 2.43 6.76 -4.08
N ASP A 302 2.00 7.15 -5.28
CA ASP A 302 0.60 7.49 -5.58
C ASP A 302 -0.45 6.44 -5.18
N GLY A 303 -0.10 5.15 -5.17
CA GLY A 303 -1.01 4.09 -4.78
C GLY A 303 -1.20 3.93 -3.27
N MET A 304 -0.47 4.69 -2.44
CA MET A 304 -0.33 4.40 -1.00
C MET A 304 -1.12 5.31 -0.04
N GLN A 305 -2.04 6.17 -0.51
CA GLN A 305 -2.87 6.98 0.39
C GLN A 305 -4.29 7.17 -0.16
N PRO A 306 -5.15 6.13 -0.11
CA PRO A 306 -6.56 6.24 -0.51
C PRO A 306 -7.40 6.90 0.58
N THR A 307 -6.92 8.01 1.15
CA THR A 307 -7.64 8.78 2.17
C THR A 307 -8.27 10.01 1.55
N ALA A 308 -9.48 10.34 1.99
CA ALA A 308 -10.18 11.59 1.73
C ALA A 308 -9.23 12.80 1.75
N GLY A 309 -9.26 13.59 0.67
CA GLY A 309 -8.38 14.74 0.44
C GLY A 309 -7.17 14.45 -0.48
N ASN A 310 -7.00 13.22 -0.95
CA ASN A 310 -6.10 12.93 -2.07
C ASN A 310 -6.81 13.19 -3.41
N GLU A 311 -6.16 13.94 -4.30
CA GLU A 311 -6.67 14.25 -5.64
C GLU A 311 -6.77 13.00 -6.54
N ARG A 312 -5.97 11.95 -6.24
CA ARG A 312 -6.07 10.66 -6.92
C ARG A 312 -6.84 9.66 -6.06
N THR A 313 -7.91 9.11 -6.61
CA THR A 313 -8.55 7.89 -6.09
C THR A 313 -7.92 6.67 -6.75
N PRO A 314 -7.11 5.85 -6.04
CA PRO A 314 -6.47 4.69 -6.64
C PRO A 314 -7.50 3.57 -6.87
N GLU A 315 -7.85 3.33 -8.14
CA GLU A 315 -8.71 2.21 -8.56
C GLU A 315 -7.93 0.88 -8.65
N ASP A 316 -6.60 0.96 -8.59
CA ASP A 316 -5.66 -0.13 -8.82
C ASP A 316 -5.07 -0.74 -7.53
N VAL A 317 -5.50 -0.25 -6.37
CA VAL A 317 -5.08 -0.70 -5.04
C VAL A 317 -6.30 -0.95 -4.15
N LEU A 318 -6.47 -2.19 -3.69
CA LEU A 318 -7.51 -2.57 -2.74
C LEU A 318 -6.97 -2.46 -1.30
N CYS A 319 -7.41 -1.45 -0.56
CA CYS A 319 -7.05 -1.30 0.85
C CYS A 319 -8.01 -2.11 1.74
N LEU A 320 -7.60 -3.29 2.19
CA LEU A 320 -8.41 -4.23 2.95
C LEU A 320 -8.14 -4.14 4.46
N LYS A 321 -9.03 -4.71 5.28
CA LYS A 321 -8.85 -4.84 6.72
C LYS A 321 -7.73 -5.85 7.04
N ASP A 322 -6.76 -5.45 7.85
CA ASP A 322 -5.77 -6.36 8.42
C ASP A 322 -6.43 -7.29 9.47
N MET A 323 -5.89 -8.50 9.64
CA MET A 323 -6.42 -9.56 10.53
C MET A 323 -7.92 -9.85 10.34
N ASN A 324 -8.43 -9.82 9.11
CA ASN A 324 -9.84 -10.07 8.82
C ASN A 324 -10.05 -11.22 7.83
N ALA A 325 -10.94 -12.16 8.17
CA ALA A 325 -11.23 -13.32 7.34
C ALA A 325 -11.85 -12.95 5.97
N LEU A 326 -12.64 -11.87 5.90
CA LEU A 326 -13.21 -11.38 4.64
C LEU A 326 -12.12 -10.89 3.69
N SER A 327 -11.03 -10.30 4.20
CA SER A 327 -9.89 -9.89 3.37
C SER A 327 -9.23 -11.08 2.69
N LEU A 328 -9.08 -12.20 3.40
CA LEU A 328 -8.60 -13.46 2.79
C LEU A 328 -9.59 -13.99 1.74
N ALA A 329 -10.89 -13.89 2.01
CA ALA A 329 -11.91 -14.29 1.05
C ALA A 329 -11.89 -13.44 -0.23
N VAL A 330 -11.65 -12.12 -0.12
CA VAL A 330 -11.46 -11.23 -1.28
C VAL A 330 -10.26 -11.67 -2.11
N ILE A 331 -9.11 -11.93 -1.47
CA ILE A 331 -7.88 -12.36 -2.15
C ILE A 331 -8.13 -13.66 -2.93
N ARG A 332 -8.85 -14.63 -2.34
CA ARG A 332 -9.23 -15.88 -3.04
C ARG A 332 -10.17 -15.61 -4.19
N ALA A 333 -11.26 -14.89 -3.94
CA ALA A 333 -12.31 -14.65 -4.92
C ALA A 333 -11.79 -13.86 -6.12
N ARG A 334 -10.86 -12.92 -5.91
CA ARG A 334 -10.32 -12.00 -6.92
C ARG A 334 -8.87 -12.29 -7.32
N GLY A 335 -8.36 -13.49 -7.02
CA GLY A 335 -6.97 -13.87 -7.29
C GLY A 335 -6.56 -13.74 -8.77
N SER A 336 -7.51 -13.84 -9.70
CA SER A 336 -7.29 -13.62 -11.14
C SER A 336 -7.01 -12.16 -11.53
N GLU A 337 -7.26 -11.21 -10.63
CA GLU A 337 -7.11 -9.77 -10.86
C GLU A 337 -6.01 -9.14 -9.99
N ILE A 338 -5.58 -9.84 -8.94
CA ILE A 338 -4.62 -9.35 -7.95
C ILE A 338 -3.21 -9.88 -8.27
N ALA A 339 -2.29 -8.99 -8.60
CA ALA A 339 -0.88 -9.33 -8.82
C ALA A 339 -0.17 -9.66 -7.50
N ALA A 340 -0.41 -8.85 -6.48
CA ALA A 340 0.29 -8.97 -5.22
C ALA A 340 -0.56 -8.54 -4.02
N VAL A 341 -0.23 -9.09 -2.86
CA VAL A 341 -0.61 -8.57 -1.55
C VAL A 341 0.63 -7.98 -0.90
N LEU A 342 0.57 -6.70 -0.58
CA LEU A 342 1.62 -5.95 0.10
C LEU A 342 1.24 -5.80 1.58
N VAL A 343 2.07 -6.35 2.47
CA VAL A 343 1.86 -6.29 3.92
C VAL A 343 3.10 -5.69 4.60
N ASN A 344 2.89 -4.78 5.54
CA ASN A 344 3.95 -4.28 6.41
C ASN A 344 3.79 -4.98 7.78
N PRO A 345 4.70 -5.91 8.17
CA PRO A 345 4.55 -6.62 9.43
C PRO A 345 4.57 -5.73 10.69
N LEU A 346 4.99 -4.46 10.59
CA LEU A 346 4.87 -3.47 11.66
C LEU A 346 3.41 -3.15 12.03
N GLN A 347 2.46 -3.42 11.12
CA GLN A 347 1.03 -3.18 11.34
C GLN A 347 0.45 -3.94 12.53
N CYS A 348 1.12 -4.99 13.01
CA CYS A 348 0.74 -5.68 14.24
C CYS A 348 0.57 -4.75 15.46
N PHE A 349 1.17 -3.55 15.44
CA PHE A 349 1.03 -2.55 16.52
C PHE A 349 -0.15 -1.58 16.35
N HIS A 350 -0.76 -1.49 15.17
CA HIS A 350 -1.71 -0.43 14.81
C HIS A 350 -2.73 -0.88 13.74
N LEU A 351 -3.25 -2.10 13.89
CA LEU A 351 -4.20 -2.69 12.94
C LEU A 351 -5.34 -1.73 12.60
N ASN A 352 -5.63 -1.54 11.31
CA ASN A 352 -6.80 -0.81 10.83
C ASN A 352 -6.96 0.56 11.51
N SER A 353 -5.86 1.27 11.66
CA SER A 353 -5.78 2.61 12.28
C SER A 353 -4.76 3.43 11.50
N SER A 354 -4.74 4.76 11.63
CA SER A 354 -3.73 5.57 10.95
C SER A 354 -2.30 5.06 11.24
N PRO A 355 -1.38 5.08 10.24
CA PRO A 355 -0.02 4.62 10.45
C PRO A 355 0.62 5.32 11.65
N PRO A 356 1.43 4.61 12.46
CA PRO A 356 2.01 5.16 13.66
C PRO A 356 2.99 6.27 13.27
N SER A 357 2.93 7.39 13.98
CA SER A 357 4.15 8.16 14.20
C SER A 357 5.04 7.39 15.17
N ASP A 358 6.35 7.67 15.22
CA ASP A 358 7.25 7.04 16.19
C ASP A 358 6.73 7.16 17.64
N LEU A 359 5.93 8.19 17.92
CA LEU A 359 5.22 8.40 19.18
C LEU A 359 4.23 7.28 19.53
N VAL A 360 3.55 6.67 18.55
CA VAL A 360 2.64 5.53 18.78
C VAL A 360 3.45 4.30 19.20
N LEU A 361 4.63 4.09 18.61
CA LEU A 361 5.55 3.03 19.02
C LEU A 361 6.13 3.28 20.42
N GLN A 362 6.29 4.54 20.84
CA GLN A 362 6.72 4.91 22.20
C GLN A 362 5.61 4.84 23.24
N SER A 363 4.34 4.76 22.83
CA SER A 363 3.20 4.69 23.75
C SER A 363 2.93 3.27 24.24
N ASN A 364 2.49 3.13 25.50
CA ASN A 364 2.02 1.86 26.07
C ASN A 364 0.60 1.47 25.63
N ASN A 365 -0.06 2.28 24.79
CA ASN A 365 -1.43 2.03 24.29
C ASN A 365 -1.46 1.05 23.10
N ARG A 366 -0.57 0.06 23.10
CA ARG A 366 -0.54 -0.99 22.07
C ARG A 366 -1.69 -1.95 22.32
N LYS A 367 -2.75 -1.87 21.49
CA LYS A 367 -3.89 -2.80 21.56
C LYS A 367 -3.52 -4.21 21.04
N VAL A 368 -2.53 -4.29 20.14
CA VAL A 368 -1.99 -5.53 19.58
C VAL A 368 -0.47 -5.38 19.45
N GLY A 369 0.25 -6.51 19.48
CA GLY A 369 1.71 -6.57 19.30
C GLY A 369 2.10 -7.81 18.47
N PRO A 370 3.39 -8.21 18.47
CA PRO A 370 3.86 -9.43 17.82
C PRO A 370 3.33 -10.66 18.58
N THR A 371 2.04 -10.92 18.44
CA THR A 371 1.30 -11.98 19.13
C THR A 371 1.33 -13.27 18.31
N PRO A 372 1.12 -14.44 18.95
CA PRO A 372 0.86 -15.68 18.23
C PRO A 372 -0.27 -15.56 17.19
N GLY A 373 -1.29 -14.75 17.47
CA GLY A 373 -2.39 -14.48 16.53
C GLY A 373 -1.95 -13.76 15.25
N TYR A 374 -1.04 -12.78 15.32
CA TYR A 374 -0.52 -12.12 14.12
C TYR A 374 0.38 -13.04 13.30
N ARG A 375 1.17 -13.90 13.98
CA ARG A 375 1.93 -14.97 13.30
C ARG A 375 1.00 -15.88 12.50
N GLU A 376 -0.06 -16.39 13.14
CA GLU A 376 -1.05 -17.25 12.50
C GLU A 376 -1.72 -16.55 11.31
N TRP A 377 -2.05 -15.27 11.47
CA TRP A 377 -2.57 -14.44 10.38
C TRP A 377 -1.63 -14.38 9.18
N LEU A 378 -0.34 -14.09 9.38
CA LEU A 378 0.65 -14.06 8.29
C LEU A 378 0.80 -15.42 7.59
N HIS A 379 0.73 -16.53 8.33
CA HIS A 379 0.70 -17.87 7.72
C HIS A 379 -0.57 -18.09 6.89
N LYS A 380 -1.75 -17.72 7.40
CA LYS A 380 -3.01 -17.79 6.65
C LYS A 380 -2.96 -16.92 5.40
N LEU A 381 -2.37 -15.72 5.49
CA LEU A 381 -2.20 -14.80 4.38
C LEU A 381 -1.28 -15.39 3.31
N ARG A 382 -0.11 -15.90 3.70
CA ARG A 382 0.83 -16.59 2.81
C ARG A 382 0.17 -17.75 2.09
N LYS A 383 -0.51 -18.64 2.82
CA LYS A 383 -1.24 -19.76 2.22
C LYS A 383 -2.28 -19.27 1.22
N THR A 384 -3.05 -18.25 1.59
CA THR A 384 -4.09 -17.66 0.73
C THR A 384 -3.52 -17.08 -0.55
N CYS A 385 -2.38 -16.37 -0.48
CA CYS A 385 -1.70 -15.85 -1.66
C CYS A 385 -1.24 -16.98 -2.59
N THR A 386 -0.62 -18.02 -2.01
CA THR A 386 -0.19 -19.21 -2.77
C THR A 386 -1.36 -19.91 -3.46
N ASP A 387 -2.42 -20.22 -2.72
CA ASP A 387 -3.62 -20.90 -3.26
C ASP A 387 -4.28 -20.07 -4.39
N ALA A 388 -4.23 -18.74 -4.31
CA ALA A 388 -4.83 -17.83 -5.28
C ALA A 388 -3.91 -17.45 -6.46
N GLY A 389 -2.66 -17.92 -6.48
CA GLY A 389 -1.66 -17.53 -7.48
C GLY A 389 -1.34 -16.03 -7.44
N VAL A 390 -1.26 -15.45 -6.24
CA VAL A 390 -0.97 -14.04 -5.97
C VAL A 390 0.39 -13.95 -5.26
N LEU A 391 1.23 -12.96 -5.62
CA LEU A 391 2.50 -12.78 -4.93
C LEU A 391 2.32 -12.16 -3.55
N LEU A 392 3.01 -12.65 -2.54
CA LEU A 392 3.12 -12.00 -1.24
C LEU A 392 4.37 -11.11 -1.22
N ILE A 393 4.18 -9.83 -0.89
CA ILE A 393 5.25 -8.86 -0.70
C ILE A 393 5.31 -8.47 0.78
N PHE A 394 6.47 -8.69 1.41
CA PHE A 394 6.75 -8.13 2.74
C PHE A 394 7.47 -6.80 2.60
N ASP A 395 6.86 -5.74 3.13
CA ASP A 395 7.57 -4.49 3.39
C ASP A 395 8.27 -4.57 4.73
N GLU A 396 9.56 -4.87 4.68
CA GLU A 396 10.46 -4.98 5.82
C GLU A 396 11.39 -3.76 5.95
N VAL A 397 11.00 -2.61 5.39
CA VAL A 397 11.81 -1.37 5.49
C VAL A 397 12.05 -0.98 6.96
N TYR A 398 11.11 -1.27 7.85
CA TYR A 398 11.26 -1.01 9.29
C TYR A 398 11.62 -2.27 10.10
N THR A 399 11.04 -3.43 9.78
CA THR A 399 11.20 -4.66 10.58
C THR A 399 12.48 -5.41 10.26
N GLY A 400 13.03 -5.26 9.05
CA GLY A 400 14.28 -5.88 8.63
C GLY A 400 15.41 -5.51 9.59
N PHE A 401 16.23 -6.51 9.96
CA PHE A 401 17.38 -6.36 10.85
C PHE A 401 17.07 -5.88 12.27
N ARG A 402 15.78 -5.72 12.62
CA ARG A 402 15.34 -5.18 13.90
C ARG A 402 14.65 -6.23 14.77
N VAL A 403 13.72 -6.98 14.19
CA VAL A 403 12.94 -7.98 14.94
C VAL A 403 13.63 -9.36 15.02
N ALA A 404 14.51 -9.64 14.05
CA ALA A 404 15.41 -10.79 14.01
C ALA A 404 16.51 -10.52 12.95
N PRO A 405 17.62 -11.28 12.93
CA PRO A 405 18.67 -11.12 11.91
C PRO A 405 18.15 -11.17 10.47
N ARG A 406 17.18 -12.04 10.16
CA ARG A 406 16.50 -12.13 8.86
C ARG A 406 15.12 -11.45 8.84
N GLY A 407 14.90 -10.49 9.72
CA GLY A 407 13.66 -9.70 9.78
C GLY A 407 12.43 -10.48 10.23
N ALA A 408 11.27 -9.93 9.91
CA ALA A 408 9.95 -10.46 10.20
C ALA A 408 9.73 -11.83 9.55
N GLN A 409 10.33 -12.12 8.39
CA GLN A 409 10.28 -13.46 7.79
C GLN A 409 10.78 -14.55 8.75
N GLN A 410 11.93 -14.33 9.41
CA GLN A 410 12.42 -15.25 10.46
C GLN A 410 11.58 -15.15 11.73
N ALA A 411 11.26 -13.94 12.19
CA ALA A 411 10.52 -13.76 13.43
C ALA A 411 9.17 -14.48 13.39
N TYR A 412 8.46 -14.43 12.26
CA TYR A 412 7.16 -15.06 12.06
C TYR A 412 7.20 -16.42 11.38
N GLY A 413 8.33 -16.83 10.77
CA GLY A 413 8.44 -18.11 10.06
C GLY A 413 7.67 -18.13 8.73
N VAL A 414 7.59 -16.98 8.04
CA VAL A 414 6.85 -16.82 6.78
C VAL A 414 7.79 -16.27 5.71
N GLN A 415 7.95 -16.99 4.60
CA GLN A 415 8.73 -16.54 3.45
C GLN A 415 7.81 -15.85 2.42
N ALA A 416 8.13 -14.60 2.10
CA ALA A 416 7.45 -13.84 1.03
C ALA A 416 8.07 -14.15 -0.35
N ASP A 417 7.31 -13.88 -1.42
CA ASP A 417 7.81 -14.02 -2.79
C ASP A 417 8.73 -12.85 -3.17
N LEU A 418 8.41 -11.68 -2.63
CA LEU A 418 9.20 -10.45 -2.71
C LEU A 418 9.34 -9.86 -1.31
N VAL A 419 10.50 -9.27 -1.01
CA VAL A 419 10.73 -8.54 0.24
C VAL A 419 11.45 -7.24 -0.05
N VAL A 420 11.02 -6.17 0.63
CA VAL A 420 11.61 -4.84 0.53
C VAL A 420 12.32 -4.49 1.83
N TYR A 421 13.55 -4.00 1.73
CA TYR A 421 14.35 -3.48 2.84
C TYR A 421 14.74 -2.01 2.61
N GLY A 422 15.12 -1.33 3.68
CA GLY A 422 15.61 0.06 3.65
C GLY A 422 16.18 0.45 5.01
N LYS A 423 16.05 1.74 5.37
CA LYS A 423 16.44 2.30 6.68
C LYS A 423 17.78 1.74 7.19
N THR A 424 17.73 0.85 8.19
CA THR A 424 18.88 0.26 8.89
C THR A 424 19.89 -0.36 7.94
N LEU A 425 19.44 -0.98 6.85
CA LEU A 425 20.30 -1.64 5.85
C LEU A 425 21.37 -0.70 5.27
N GLY A 426 21.05 0.59 5.12
CA GLY A 426 21.96 1.56 4.50
C GLY A 426 23.11 2.00 5.39
N GLY A 427 23.16 1.56 6.66
CA GLY A 427 24.23 1.95 7.58
C GLY A 427 24.33 3.46 7.80
N GLY A 428 23.24 4.20 7.55
CA GLY A 428 23.17 5.66 7.67
C GLY A 428 23.07 6.40 6.34
N LEU A 429 23.24 5.68 5.21
CA LEU A 429 23.06 6.21 3.88
C LEU A 429 21.68 5.84 3.30
N PRO A 430 21.14 6.65 2.36
CA PRO A 430 19.89 6.32 1.67
C PRO A 430 20.00 5.02 0.88
N VAL A 431 19.04 4.11 1.08
CA VAL A 431 18.94 2.87 0.30
C VAL A 431 17.51 2.32 0.34
N GLY A 432 17.11 1.67 -0.74
CA GLY A 432 16.05 0.69 -0.79
C GLY A 432 16.54 -0.58 -1.47
N VAL A 433 16.08 -1.73 -1.01
CA VAL A 433 16.44 -3.02 -1.62
C VAL A 433 15.19 -3.84 -1.84
N LEU A 434 15.05 -4.39 -3.04
CA LEU A 434 14.03 -5.38 -3.36
C LEU A 434 14.72 -6.71 -3.62
N CYS A 435 14.30 -7.75 -2.90
CA CYS A 435 14.72 -9.13 -3.14
C CYS A 435 13.53 -9.97 -3.60
N GLY A 436 13.78 -10.99 -4.42
CA GLY A 436 12.71 -11.81 -4.97
C GLY A 436 13.16 -13.09 -5.66
N GLY A 437 12.19 -13.92 -6.02
CA GLY A 437 12.41 -15.01 -6.97
C GLY A 437 12.69 -14.49 -8.39
N LYS A 438 13.43 -15.25 -9.20
CA LYS A 438 13.81 -14.88 -10.58
C LYS A 438 12.63 -14.46 -11.45
N GLU A 439 11.57 -15.24 -11.42
CA GLU A 439 10.36 -14.95 -12.20
C GLU A 439 9.68 -13.66 -11.73
N ALA A 440 9.52 -13.49 -10.41
CA ALA A 440 8.87 -12.30 -9.84
C ALA A 440 9.68 -11.02 -10.05
N MET A 441 11.01 -11.14 -10.23
CA MET A 441 11.95 -10.04 -10.45
C MET A 441 12.24 -9.75 -11.93
N THR A 442 11.66 -10.52 -12.86
CA THR A 442 11.87 -10.34 -14.29
C THR A 442 11.28 -8.99 -14.75
N ARG A 443 12.04 -8.23 -15.56
CA ARG A 443 11.71 -6.85 -15.96
C ARG A 443 11.47 -6.67 -17.46
N SER A 444 11.71 -7.69 -18.26
CA SER A 444 11.48 -7.66 -19.70
C SER A 444 11.05 -9.02 -20.20
N ASP A 445 10.31 -9.04 -21.31
CA ASP A 445 9.98 -10.27 -22.01
C ASP A 445 11.04 -10.53 -23.08
N PRO A 446 11.83 -11.61 -22.99
CA PRO A 446 12.90 -11.87 -23.98
C PRO A 446 12.35 -12.10 -25.38
N LYS A 447 11.06 -12.43 -25.53
CA LYS A 447 10.40 -12.63 -26.82
C LYS A 447 9.68 -11.38 -27.34
N LYS A 448 9.50 -10.34 -26.51
CA LYS A 448 8.72 -9.14 -26.88
C LYS A 448 9.46 -7.88 -26.43
N ALA A 449 10.21 -7.27 -27.34
CA ALA A 449 11.08 -6.11 -27.07
C ALA A 449 10.36 -4.92 -26.40
N ALA A 450 9.08 -4.66 -26.73
CA ALA A 450 8.31 -3.56 -26.15
C ALA A 450 7.71 -3.89 -24.77
N ARG A 451 7.74 -5.16 -24.33
CA ARG A 451 7.19 -5.58 -23.04
C ARG A 451 8.27 -5.46 -21.97
N VAL A 452 8.32 -4.30 -21.34
CA VAL A 452 9.25 -3.98 -20.26
C VAL A 452 8.51 -3.41 -19.04
N ALA A 453 9.02 -3.70 -17.85
CA ALA A 453 8.51 -3.17 -16.60
C ALA A 453 9.06 -1.76 -16.30
N TYR A 454 10.17 -1.34 -16.91
CA TYR A 454 10.78 -0.03 -16.68
C TYR A 454 11.11 0.66 -18.00
N VAL A 455 11.17 1.99 -17.96
CA VAL A 455 11.79 2.76 -19.04
C VAL A 455 13.28 2.43 -19.03
N ILE A 456 13.78 1.97 -20.16
CA ILE A 456 15.22 1.84 -20.40
C ILE A 456 15.72 3.26 -20.61
N GLY A 457 16.32 3.88 -19.58
CA GLY A 457 17.15 5.05 -19.79
C GLY A 457 18.29 4.68 -20.74
N ILE A 458 18.63 5.55 -21.68
CA ILE A 458 19.73 5.33 -22.63
C ILE A 458 21.06 5.39 -21.86
N ALA A 459 21.40 4.35 -21.11
CA ALA A 459 22.72 4.12 -20.52
C ALA A 459 22.80 2.68 -19.99
N GLY A 460 23.73 1.90 -20.54
CA GLY A 460 24.08 0.57 -20.01
C GLY A 460 23.83 -0.58 -20.98
N HIS A 461 24.50 -0.57 -22.13
CA HIS A 461 24.83 -1.84 -22.79
C HIS A 461 25.81 -2.59 -21.89
N VAL A 462 25.36 -3.65 -21.24
CA VAL A 462 26.23 -4.75 -20.84
C VAL A 462 25.71 -5.99 -21.56
N GLY A 463 26.46 -6.37 -22.60
CA GLY A 463 26.45 -7.63 -23.34
C GLY A 463 25.26 -8.57 -23.17
N GLY A 464 24.19 -8.33 -23.92
CA GLY A 464 23.32 -9.42 -24.36
C GLY A 464 24.00 -10.11 -25.53
N ASP A 465 24.46 -11.34 -25.31
CA ASP A 465 25.00 -12.21 -26.34
C ASP A 465 24.01 -12.29 -27.52
N ARG A 466 24.42 -11.73 -28.67
CA ARG A 466 23.64 -11.76 -29.92
C ARG A 466 23.77 -13.10 -30.67
N THR A 467 24.43 -14.12 -30.11
CA THR A 467 24.69 -15.37 -30.84
C THR A 467 23.64 -16.47 -30.69
N ALA A 468 22.63 -16.33 -29.83
CA ALA A 468 21.55 -17.34 -29.73
C ALA A 468 20.43 -17.18 -30.79
N ARG A 469 20.74 -16.69 -31.99
CA ARG A 469 19.87 -16.80 -33.18
C ARG A 469 20.67 -17.45 -34.30
N ASN A 470 20.76 -18.77 -34.24
CA ASN A 470 20.86 -19.71 -35.38
C ASN A 470 21.37 -21.06 -34.87
N ALA A 471 20.48 -21.93 -34.39
CA ALA A 471 20.64 -23.39 -34.43
C ALA A 471 19.34 -24.09 -33.97
N CYS A 472 18.72 -24.83 -34.91
CA CYS A 472 17.58 -25.76 -34.83
C CYS A 472 16.22 -25.24 -34.36
#